data_AF-A0A1I1CK40-F1
#
_entry.id   AF-A0A1I1CK40-F1
#
_cell.length_a   1.000
_cell.length_b   1.000
_cell.length_c   1.000
_cell.angle_alpha   90.00
_cell.angle_beta   90.00
_cell.angle_gamma   90.00
#
_symmetry.space_group_name_H-M   'P 1'
#
loop_
_entity.id
_entity.type
_entity.pdbx_description
1 polymer ?
#
loop_
_entity_poly.entity_id
_entity_poly.type
_entity_poly.pdbx_seq_one_letter_code
_entity_poly.pdbx_strand_id
1 'polypeptide(L)' 'MGTDREEWISKRAYELWEQSGRPDGQDAEQWAEASAEWDAGQGQEKNSSAPAGWDDEDS' A
#
# COMPACT_ATOMS: atom_id res chain seq x y z
N MET A 1 1.66 -4.07 -18.91
CA MET A 1 2.74 -3.41 -18.16
C MET A 1 2.04 -2.56 -17.13
N GLY A 2 1.90 -3.07 -15.91
CA GLY A 2 1.48 -2.21 -14.80
C GLY A 2 2.57 -1.18 -14.59
N THR A 3 2.19 0.08 -14.46
CA THR A 3 3.13 1.18 -14.23
C THR A 3 3.68 1.09 -12.81
N ASP A 4 4.93 1.54 -12.56
CA ASP A 4 5.55 1.56 -11.22
C ASP A 4 4.63 2.20 -10.15
N ARG A 5 3.78 3.13 -10.59
CA ARG A 5 2.70 3.73 -9.83
C ARG A 5 1.70 2.72 -9.28
N GLU A 6 1.16 1.85 -10.13
CA GLU A 6 0.14 0.87 -9.74
C GLU A 6 0.69 -0.15 -8.74
N GLU A 7 1.94 -0.58 -8.93
CA GLU A 7 2.60 -1.49 -7.99
C GLU A 7 2.81 -0.86 -6.61
N TRP A 8 3.18 0.43 -6.57
CA TRP A 8 3.33 1.14 -5.30
C TRP A 8 1.99 1.39 -4.61
N ILE A 9 0.98 1.85 -5.37
CA ILE A 9 -0.37 2.11 -4.84
C ILE A 9 -0.96 0.83 -4.26
N SER A 10 -0.80 -0.30 -4.96
CA SER A 10 -1.28 -1.60 -4.49
C SER A 10 -0.64 -1.99 -3.16
N LYS A 11 0.70 -1.91 -3.05
CA LYS A 11 1.41 -2.21 -1.79
C LYS A 11 0.97 -1.30 -0.65
N ARG A 12 0.92 0.02 -0.90
CA ARG A 12 0.57 1.02 0.10
C ARG A 12 -0.86 0.86 0.59
N ALA A 13 -1.81 0.64 -0.33
CA ALA A 13 -3.21 0.39 0.01
C ALA A 13 -3.37 -0.90 0.82
N TYR A 14 -2.62 -1.96 0.47
CA TYR A 14 -2.67 -3.23 1.18
C TYR A 14 -2.08 -3.13 2.60
N GLU A 15 -0.98 -2.40 2.78
CA GLU A 15 -0.40 -2.11 4.11
C GLU A 15 -1.38 -1.34 5.02
N LEU A 16 -2.06 -0.33 4.48
CA LEU A 16 -3.06 0.45 5.22
C LEU A 16 -4.26 -0.41 5.59
N TRP A 17 -4.69 -1.28 4.68
CA TRP A 17 -5.80 -2.20 4.88
C TRP A 17 -5.51 -3.25 5.96
N GLU A 18 -4.30 -3.82 5.96
CA GLU A 18 -3.87 -4.80 6.96
C GLU A 18 -3.72 -4.17 8.35
N GLN A 19 -3.11 -2.98 8.44
CA GLN A 19 -2.98 -2.24 9.71
C GLN A 19 -4.34 -1.83 10.31
N SER A 20 -5.34 -1.56 9.45
CA SER A 20 -6.69 -1.19 9.88
C SER A 20 -7.55 -2.40 10.31
N GLY A 21 -7.02 -3.62 10.20
CA GLY A 21 -7.73 -4.84 10.59
C GLY A 21 -8.71 -5.34 9.52
N ARG A 22 -8.46 -5.02 8.24
CA ARG A 22 -9.24 -5.50 7.09
C ARG A 22 -10.75 -5.22 7.17
N PRO A 23 -11.15 -3.96 7.40
CA PRO A 23 -12.56 -3.60 7.42
C PRO A 23 -13.17 -3.75 6.02
N ASP A 24 -14.28 -4.49 5.93
CA ASP A 24 -15.00 -4.74 4.69
C ASP A 24 -15.51 -3.39 4.10
N GLY A 25 -15.07 -3.05 2.89
CA GLY A 25 -15.55 -1.88 2.13
C GLY A 25 -14.69 -0.63 2.18
N GLN A 26 -13.60 -0.61 2.97
CA GLN A 26 -12.66 0.52 2.96
C GLN A 26 -11.53 0.36 1.92
N ASP A 27 -11.46 -0.80 1.26
CA ASP A 27 -10.41 -1.13 0.28
C ASP A 27 -10.31 -0.05 -0.81
N ALA A 28 -11.46 0.45 -1.28
CA ALA A 28 -11.53 1.52 -2.27
C ALA A 28 -11.02 2.87 -1.74
N GLU A 29 -11.26 3.17 -0.46
CA GLU A 29 -10.75 4.39 0.20
C GLU A 29 -9.23 4.31 0.37
N GLN A 30 -8.69 3.16 0.83
CA GLN A 30 -7.25 2.94 0.94
C GLN A 30 -6.56 3.03 -0.43
N TRP A 31 -7.19 2.51 -1.49
CA TRP A 31 -6.68 2.64 -2.85
C TRP A 31 -6.70 4.08 -3.35
N ALA A 32 -7.77 4.83 -3.07
CA ALA A 32 -7.86 6.24 -3.43
C ALA A 32 -6.84 7.08 -2.66
N GLU A 33 -6.62 6.78 -1.37
CA GLU A 33 -5.65 7.47 -0.51
C GLU A 33 -4.22 7.19 -0.95
N ALA A 34 -3.86 5.92 -1.19
CA ALA A 34 -2.56 5.56 -1.75
C ALA A 34 -2.35 6.19 -3.14
N SER A 35 -3.36 6.17 -4.01
CA SER A 35 -3.28 6.81 -5.31
C SER A 35 -3.07 8.33 -5.20
N ALA A 36 -3.78 9.00 -4.29
CA ALA A 36 -3.61 10.42 -4.04
C ALA A 36 -2.23 10.74 -3.45
N GLU A 37 -1.69 9.89 -2.57
CA GLU A 37 -0.36 10.04 -1.97
C GLU A 37 0.74 9.95 -3.05
N TRP A 38 0.62 9.03 -4.01
CA TRP A 38 1.52 8.94 -5.15
C TRP A 38 1.41 10.15 -6.09
N ASP A 39 0.19 10.60 -6.40
CA ASP A 39 -0.01 11.74 -7.30
C ASP A 39 0.47 13.06 -6.67
N ALA A 40 0.27 13.21 -5.35
CA ALA A 40 0.74 14.34 -4.57
C ALA A 40 2.26 14.37 -4.42
N GLY A 41 2.94 13.23 -4.52
CA GLY A 41 4.40 13.11 -4.48
C GLY A 41 4.90 12.10 -5.51
N GLN A 42 5.10 12.52 -6.76
CA GLN A 42 5.37 11.65 -7.93
C GLN A 42 6.58 10.70 -7.80
N GLY A 43 6.36 9.55 -7.16
CA GLY A 43 7.21 8.36 -7.25
C GLY A 43 8.35 8.32 -6.25
N GLN A 44 8.03 8.20 -4.96
CA GLN A 44 8.87 7.71 -3.86
C GLN A 44 10.33 7.39 -4.27
N GLU A 45 11.17 8.42 -4.44
CA GLU A 45 12.44 8.28 -5.18
C GLU A 45 13.47 7.40 -4.43
N LYS A 46 13.16 6.95 -3.19
CA LYS A 46 14.13 6.33 -2.26
C LYS A 46 13.57 5.39 -1.19
N ASN A 47 12.42 4.72 -1.31
CA ASN A 47 12.00 3.77 -0.26
C ASN A 47 12.21 2.30 -0.65
N SER A 48 13.46 1.99 -0.99
CA SER A 48 14.05 0.65 -0.97
C SER A 48 14.61 0.32 0.42
N SER A 49 13.93 0.71 1.48
CA SER A 49 14.27 0.21 2.83
C SER A 49 12.99 -0.22 3.51
N ALA A 50 12.70 -1.50 3.29
CA ALA A 50 11.78 -2.30 4.07
C ALA A 50 11.90 -1.97 5.56
N PRO A 51 10.80 -2.13 6.29
CA PRO A 51 10.88 -3.20 7.28
C PRO A 51 9.60 -4.03 7.40
N ALA A 52 9.79 -5.26 7.87
CA ALA A 52 8.79 -6.24 8.30
C ALA A 52 7.95 -6.83 7.15
N GLY A 53 8.17 -8.06 6.69
CA GLY A 53 8.40 -9.22 7.55
C GLY A 53 7.14 -9.54 8.35
N TRP A 54 6.01 -9.69 7.66
CA TRP A 54 4.83 -10.37 8.20
C TRP A 54 4.96 -11.86 7.87
N ASP A 55 5.92 -12.50 8.55
CA ASP A 55 5.72 -13.85 9.04
C ASP A 55 4.75 -13.71 10.22
N ASP A 56 3.45 -13.71 9.94
CA ASP A 56 2.45 -14.16 10.90
C ASP A 56 1.94 -15.50 10.37
N GLU A 57 2.78 -16.52 10.58
CA GLU A 57 2.45 -17.92 10.36
C GLU A 57 1.49 -18.34 11.47
N ASP A 58 0.24 -18.60 11.07
CA ASP A 58 -0.83 -19.16 11.88
C ASP A 58 -0.39 -20.48 12.55
N SER A 59 -0.08 -20.35 13.86
CA SER A 59 -0.08 -21.31 14.99
C SER A 59 0.60 -22.69 14.92
#